data_AF-A0A1X0T3W7-F1
#
_entry.id   AF-A0A1X0T3W7-F1
#
_cell.length_a   1.000
_cell.length_b   1.000
_cell.length_c   1.000
_cell.angle_alpha   90.00
_cell.angle_beta   90.00
_cell.angle_gamma   90.00
#
_symmetry.space_group_name_H-M   'P 1'
#
loop_
_entity.id
_entity.type
_entity.pdbx_description
1 polymer ?
#
loop_
_entity_poly.entity_id
_entity_poly.type
_entity_poly.pdbx_seq_one_letter_code
_entity_poly.pdbx_strand_id
1 'polypeptide(L)' 'MKITQTLRTILGPTSRQSRERSYLEQSVSMADLERRQREIERGLFQSSRNIY' A
#
# COMPACT_ATOMS: atom_id res chain seq x y z
N MET A 1 -3.14 27.55 18.72
CA MET A 1 -2.27 26.43 18.30
C MET A 1 -3.00 25.57 17.27
N LYS A 2 -2.79 25.78 15.96
CA LYS A 2 -3.49 25.06 14.86
C LYS A 2 -2.56 24.52 13.76
N ILE A 3 -1.24 24.53 13.99
CA ILE A 3 -0.23 24.24 12.95
C ILE A 3 0.02 22.72 12.80
N THR A 4 -0.35 21.92 13.80
CA THR A 4 -0.06 20.48 13.83
C THR A 4 -1.12 19.61 13.14
N GLN A 5 -2.31 20.14 12.83
CA GLN A 5 -3.39 19.37 12.19
C GLN A 5 -3.29 19.33 10.66
N THR A 6 -2.66 20.33 10.03
CA THR A 6 -2.51 20.41 8.57
C THR A 6 -1.40 19.51 8.02
N LEU A 7 -0.42 19.12 8.84
CA LEU A 7 0.66 18.22 8.40
C LEU A 7 0.19 16.77 8.18
N ARG A 8 -0.92 16.33 8.81
CA ARG A 8 -1.49 15.00 8.57
C ARG A 8 -2.25 14.89 7.24
N THR A 9 -2.66 16.00 6.65
CA THR A 9 -3.47 16.01 5.41
C THR A 9 -2.61 15.90 4.16
N ILE A 10 -1.36 16.37 4.22
CA ILE A 10 -0.38 16.25 3.11
C ILE A 10 0.18 14.84 3.02
N LEU A 11 0.33 14.17 4.17
CA LEU A 11 0.60 12.73 4.27
C LEU A 11 -0.71 11.94 4.19
N GLY A 12 -1.49 12.20 3.14
CA GLY A 12 -2.74 11.49 2.84
C GLY A 12 -2.54 9.97 2.99
N PRO A 13 -3.62 9.23 3.32
CA PRO A 13 -3.54 7.80 3.62
C PRO A 13 -2.70 7.12 2.54
N THR A 14 -1.57 6.51 2.94
CA THR A 14 -0.59 5.92 2.03
C THR A 14 -1.35 5.17 0.94
N SER A 15 -1.32 5.71 -0.29
CA SER A 15 -2.11 5.20 -1.41
C SER A 15 -1.84 3.71 -1.55
N ARG A 16 -2.89 2.93 -1.89
CA ARG A 16 -2.77 1.50 -2.21
C ARG A 16 -1.57 1.26 -3.13
N GLN A 17 -1.39 2.10 -4.14
CA GLN A 17 -0.30 2.04 -5.11
C GLN A 17 1.09 2.22 -4.46
N SER A 18 1.21 3.09 -3.46
CA SER A 18 2.48 3.28 -2.74
C SER A 18 2.83 2.07 -1.88
N ARG A 19 1.83 1.42 -1.27
CA ARG A 19 2.02 0.18 -0.50
C ARG A 19 2.39 -0.98 -1.41
N GLU A 20 1.70 -1.14 -2.53
CA GLU A 20 2.00 -2.14 -3.56
C GLU A 20 3.43 -1.99 -4.07
N ARG A 21 3.83 -0.76 -4.41
CA ARG A 21 5.18 -0.47 -4.88
C ARG A 21 6.25 -0.80 -3.84
N SER A 22 6.09 -0.32 -2.60
CA SER A 22 7.03 -0.64 -1.53
C SER A 22 7.11 -2.15 -1.26
N TYR A 23 6.00 -2.86 -1.42
CA TYR A 23 5.96 -4.30 -1.26
C TYR A 23 6.71 -5.05 -2.35
N LEU A 24 6.61 -4.60 -3.61
CA LEU A 24 7.39 -5.14 -4.73
C LEU A 24 8.88 -4.80 -4.61
N GLU A 25 9.23 -3.58 -4.18
CA GLU A 25 10.62 -3.14 -4.00
C GLU A 25 11.39 -3.96 -2.95
N GLN A 26 10.69 -4.61 -2.03
CA GLN A 26 11.27 -5.52 -1.05
C GLN A 26 11.59 -6.92 -1.62
N SER A 27 11.33 -7.18 -2.91
CA SER A 27 11.64 -8.47 -3.53
C SER A 27 13.15 -8.73 -3.60
N VAL A 28 13.58 -9.93 -3.23
CA VAL A 28 15.00 -10.31 -3.26
C VAL A 28 15.41 -11.05 -4.55
N SER A 29 14.44 -11.46 -5.36
CA SER A 29 14.66 -12.18 -6.63
C SER A 29 13.45 -12.03 -7.56
N MET A 30 13.62 -12.40 -8.84
CA MET A 30 12.52 -12.42 -9.82
C MET A 30 11.37 -13.33 -9.40
N ALA A 31 11.67 -14.52 -8.87
CA ALA A 31 10.63 -15.44 -8.41
C ALA A 31 9.84 -14.86 -7.20
N ASP A 32 10.50 -14.11 -6.32
CA ASP A 32 9.85 -13.41 -5.22
C ASP A 32 8.99 -12.25 -5.72
N LEU A 33 9.48 -11.47 -6.70
CA LEU A 33 8.72 -10.39 -7.34
C LEU A 33 7.41 -10.93 -7.95
N GLU A 34 7.47 -12.02 -8.73
CA GLU A 34 6.30 -12.65 -9.33
C GLU A 34 5.32 -13.18 -8.28
N ARG A 35 5.83 -13.80 -7.21
CA ARG A 35 4.99 -14.23 -6.08
C ARG A 35 4.24 -13.06 -5.47
N ARG A 36 4.95 -11.97 -5.15
CA ARG A 36 4.35 -10.77 -4.54
C ARG A 36 3.35 -10.09 -5.48
N GLN A 37 3.62 -10.08 -6.79
CA GLN A 37 2.70 -9.58 -7.79
C GLN A 37 1.38 -10.37 -7.79
N ARG A 38 1.45 -11.71 -7.74
CA ARG A 38 0.26 -12.57 -7.62
C ARG A 38 -0.52 -12.31 -6.32
N GLU A 39 0.16 -12.02 -5.22
CA GLU A 39 -0.50 -11.69 -3.96
C GLU A 39 -1.24 -10.35 -4.04
N ILE A 40 -0.65 -9.34 -4.69
CA ILE A 40 -1.32 -8.07 -4.99
C ILE A 40 -2.57 -8.30 -5.84
N GLU A 41 -2.45 -9.09 -6.92
CA GLU A 41 -3.57 -9.44 -7.81
C GLU A 41 -4.69 -10.18 -7.08
N ARG A 42 -4.35 -11.03 -6.10
CA ARG A 42 -5.31 -11.69 -5.20
C ARG A 42 -5.99 -10.75 -4.21
N GLY A 43 -5.62 -9.47 -4.20
CA GLY A 43 -6.24 -8.45 -3.38
C GLY A 43 -5.59 -8.24 -2.02
N LEU A 44 -4.30 -8.57 -1.84
CA LEU A 44 -3.55 -8.34 -0.59
C LEU A 44 -3.73 -6.90 -0.05
N PHE A 45 -3.84 -5.91 -0.93
CA PHE A 45 -4.05 -4.50 -0.58
C PHE A 45 -5.44 -3.96 -0.91
N GLN A 46 -6.39 -4.83 -1.30
CA GLN A 46 -7.78 -4.44 -1.35
C GLN A 46 -8.25 -4.26 0.10
N SER A 47 -8.48 -3.00 0.48
CA SER A 47 -9.13 -2.70 1.76
C SER A 47 -10.47 -3.42 1.74
N SER A 48 -10.63 -4.42 2.61
CA SER A 48 -11.91 -5.08 2.84
C SER A 48 -12.83 -4.05 3.50
N ARG A 49 -13.33 -3.11 2.70
CA ARG A 49 -14.41 -2.23 3.07
C ARG A 49 -15.66 -3.07 2.95
N ASN A 50 -15.84 -3.95 3.93
CA ASN A 50 -17.06 -4.69 4.15
C ASN A 50 -18.12 -3.65 4.54
N ILE A 51 -18.87 -3.16 3.56
CA ILE A 51 -20.04 -2.33 3.78
C ILE A 51 -21.15 -3.33 4.08
N TYR A 52 -21.42 -3.55 5.37
CA TYR A 52 -22.62 -4.22 5.84
C TYR A 52 -23.86 -3.40 5.46
#